data_AF-A0A1T3V106-F1
#
_entry.id   AF-A0A1T3V106-F1
#
_cell.length_a   1.000
_cell.length_b   1.000
_cell.length_c   1.000
_cell.angle_alpha   90.00
_cell.angle_beta   90.00
_cell.angle_gamma   90.00
#
_symmetry.space_group_name_H-M   'P 1'
#
loop_
_entity.id
_entity.type
_entity.pdbx_description
1 polymer ?
#
loop_
_entity_poly.entity_id
_entity_poly.type
_entity_poly.pdbx_seq_one_letter_code
_entity_poly.pdbx_strand_id
1 'polypeptide(L)'
;MRNCGFDWTYSCSKEQDFTSICECIKKVILLGDELPIVSFFTEHIRFSFQAPITVVTRNKRYPARLYETIGAAFVVFTNCDNISFLFFE
;
A
#
# COMPACT_ATOMS: atom_id res chain seq x y z
N MET A 1 -16.61 -7.95 20.40
CA MET A 1 -15.25 -7.39 20.33
C MET A 1 -15.01 -6.97 18.90
N ARG A 2 -14.69 -5.70 18.64
CA ARG A 2 -14.29 -5.26 17.28
C ARG A 2 -12.89 -5.78 17.04
N ASN A 3 -12.71 -6.64 16.03
CA ASN A 3 -11.39 -7.02 15.54
C ASN A 3 -10.76 -5.78 14.88
N CYS A 4 -10.09 -4.95 15.67
CA CYS A 4 -9.30 -3.84 15.16
C CYS A 4 -7.92 -4.40 14.78
N GLY A 5 -7.77 -4.82 13.53
CA GLY A 5 -6.53 -5.38 12.98
C GLY A 5 -6.69 -5.77 11.52
N PHE A 6 -5.56 -5.99 10.81
CA PHE A 6 -5.58 -6.51 9.44
C PHE A 6 -6.01 -7.97 9.50
N ASP A 7 -7.13 -8.27 8.85
CA ASP A 7 -7.67 -9.63 8.83
C ASP A 7 -6.83 -10.54 7.89
N TRP A 8 -6.12 -9.95 6.90
CA TRP A 8 -5.35 -10.69 5.89
C TRP A 8 -4.05 -9.96 5.53
N THR A 9 -2.94 -10.71 5.44
CA THR A 9 -1.65 -10.25 4.91
C THR A 9 -1.36 -11.01 3.61
N TYR A 10 -1.17 -10.30 2.51
CA TYR A 10 -0.85 -10.90 1.22
C TYR A 10 0.60 -10.57 0.85
N SER A 11 1.42 -11.60 0.63
CA SER A 11 2.74 -11.44 0.01
C SER A 11 2.59 -11.68 -1.49
N CYS A 12 2.74 -10.64 -2.29
CA CYS A 12 2.50 -10.77 -3.72
C CYS A 12 3.81 -10.86 -4.52
N SER A 13 3.99 -11.95 -5.26
CA SER A 13 4.89 -12.06 -6.41
C SER A 13 4.11 -11.70 -7.69
N LYS A 14 4.81 -11.32 -8.77
CA LYS A 14 4.29 -10.68 -10.00
C LYS A 14 3.10 -11.36 -10.74
N GLU A 15 2.57 -12.48 -10.26
CA GLU A 15 1.63 -13.34 -11.00
C GLU A 15 0.26 -13.58 -10.33
N GLN A 16 -0.05 -12.90 -9.21
CA GLN A 16 -1.34 -13.10 -8.53
C GLN A 16 -2.44 -12.16 -9.04
N ASP A 17 -3.58 -12.76 -9.41
CA ASP A 17 -4.79 -12.07 -9.83
C ASP A 17 -5.62 -11.65 -8.61
N PHE A 18 -5.70 -10.34 -8.37
CA PHE A 18 -6.27 -9.74 -7.16
C PHE A 18 -7.79 -9.52 -7.23
N THR A 19 -8.40 -9.83 -8.37
CA THR A 19 -9.80 -9.52 -8.71
C THR A 19 -10.86 -10.19 -7.81
N SER A 20 -10.49 -11.21 -7.02
CA SER A 20 -11.43 -11.92 -6.13
C SER A 20 -11.48 -11.38 -4.69
N ILE A 21 -10.59 -10.46 -4.30
CA ILE A 21 -10.43 -10.00 -2.91
C ILE A 21 -11.15 -8.63 -2.68
N CYS A 22 -11.87 -8.14 -3.69
CA CYS A 22 -12.13 -6.72 -3.90
C CYS A 22 -13.12 -6.02 -2.96
N GLU A 23 -14.11 -6.71 -2.38
CA GLU A 23 -15.25 -6.00 -1.77
C GLU A 23 -15.04 -5.57 -0.31
N CYS A 24 -14.12 -6.21 0.43
CA CYS A 24 -14.00 -6.00 1.88
C CYS A 24 -12.72 -5.26 2.32
N ILE A 25 -11.80 -4.96 1.40
CA ILE A 25 -10.56 -4.26 1.75
C ILE A 25 -10.86 -2.77 1.94
N LYS A 26 -10.57 -2.25 3.14
CA LYS A 26 -10.77 -0.84 3.51
C LYS A 26 -9.49 -0.01 3.47
N LYS A 27 -8.32 -0.66 3.52
CA LYS A 27 -7.01 0.00 3.59
C LYS A 27 -5.93 -0.89 3.00
N VAL A 28 -5.04 -0.30 2.22
CA VAL A 28 -3.87 -0.99 1.66
C VAL A 28 -2.61 -0.27 2.09
N ILE A 29 -1.62 -1.02 2.59
CA ILE A 29 -0.30 -0.50 2.94
C ILE A 29 0.70 -1.14 1.99
N LEU A 30 1.36 -0.32 1.17
CA LEU A 30 2.36 -0.76 0.21
C LEU A 30 3.75 -0.37 0.71
N LEU A 31 4.59 -1.36 0.99
CA LEU A 31 5.97 -1.19 1.42
C LEU A 31 6.90 -1.28 0.22
N GLY A 32 7.66 -0.23 -0.06
CA GLY A 32 8.61 -0.26 -1.17
C GLY A 32 9.47 1.00 -1.31
N ASP A 33 10.72 0.80 -1.70
CA ASP A 33 11.70 1.88 -1.88
C ASP A 33 12.01 2.16 -3.36
N GLU A 34 11.80 1.17 -4.22
CA GLU A 34 12.03 1.29 -5.65
C GLU A 34 10.79 1.82 -6.36
N LEU A 35 10.89 3.02 -6.92
CA LEU A 35 9.78 3.68 -7.60
C LEU A 35 9.14 2.82 -8.71
N PRO A 36 9.88 2.09 -9.57
CA PRO A 36 9.27 1.23 -10.58
C PRO A 36 8.41 0.12 -9.97
N ILE A 37 8.86 -0.48 -8.87
CA ILE A 37 8.13 -1.54 -8.16
C ILE A 37 6.88 -0.96 -7.51
N VAL A 38 7.02 0.17 -6.80
CA VAL A 38 5.88 0.85 -6.18
C VAL A 38 4.83 1.21 -7.22
N SER A 39 5.24 1.78 -8.36
CA SER A 39 4.36 2.15 -9.48
C SER A 39 3.57 0.95 -10.00
N PHE A 40 4.25 -0.17 -10.26
CA PHE A 40 3.62 -1.40 -10.75
C PHE A 40 2.51 -1.88 -9.82
N PHE A 41 2.79 -1.95 -8.51
CA PHE A 41 1.82 -2.42 -7.54
C PHE A 41 0.71 -1.40 -7.29
N THR A 42 1.00 -0.09 -7.21
CA THR A 42 -0.04 0.92 -7.05
C THR A 42 -1.04 0.89 -8.20
N GLU A 43 -0.58 0.67 -9.43
CA GLU A 43 -1.45 0.56 -10.60
C GLU A 43 -2.34 -0.69 -10.50
N HIS A 44 -1.76 -1.87 -10.25
CA HIS A 44 -2.52 -3.11 -10.10
C HIS A 44 -3.55 -3.04 -8.96
N ILE A 45 -3.14 -2.52 -7.80
CA ILE A 45 -4.02 -2.39 -6.65
C ILE A 45 -5.16 -1.42 -6.95
N ARG A 46 -4.91 -0.30 -7.65
CA ARG A 46 -5.98 0.66 -8.00
C ARG A 46 -6.99 0.10 -8.98
N PHE A 47 -6.56 -0.77 -9.89
CA PHE A 47 -7.48 -1.44 -10.81
C PHE A 47 -8.33 -2.50 -10.10
N SER A 48 -7.79 -3.14 -9.05
CA SER A 48 -8.49 -4.20 -8.33
C SER A 48 -9.30 -3.70 -7.12
N PHE A 49 -8.85 -2.67 -6.41
CA PHE A 49 -9.42 -2.27 -5.12
C PHE A 49 -9.85 -0.80 -5.12
N GLN A 50 -10.97 -0.50 -4.45
CA GLN A 50 -11.38 0.89 -4.19
C GLN A 50 -10.74 1.49 -2.93
N ALA A 51 -9.93 0.71 -2.21
CA ALA A 51 -9.31 1.13 -0.95
C ALA A 51 -8.18 2.15 -1.16
N PRO A 52 -8.05 3.15 -0.26
CA PRO A 52 -6.91 4.07 -0.29
C PRO A 52 -5.59 3.32 -0.07
N ILE A 53 -4.59 3.64 -0.88
CA ILE A 53 -3.24 3.07 -0.80
C ILE A 53 -2.33 4.02 -0.01
N THR A 54 -1.77 3.52 1.08
CA THR A 54 -0.70 4.19 1.83
C THR A 54 0.64 3.61 1.39
N VAL A 55 1.46 4.40 0.72
CA VAL A 55 2.84 4.02 0.40
C VAL A 55 3.73 4.34 1.58
N VAL A 56 4.54 3.37 2.00
CA VAL A 56 5.52 3.53 3.06
C VAL A 56 6.90 3.26 2.45
N THR A 57 7.77 4.27 2.51
CA THR A 57 9.06 4.24 1.82
C THR A 57 10.15 4.93 2.63
N ARG A 58 11.37 4.41 2.53
CA ARG A 58 12.61 5.06 2.99
C ARG A 58 13.13 6.03 1.94
N ASN A 59 12.67 5.90 0.69
CA ASN A 59 13.21 6.63 -0.44
C ASN A 59 12.70 8.07 -0.49
N LYS A 60 13.42 8.96 0.18
CA LYS A 60 13.15 10.41 0.18
C LYS A 60 13.66 11.15 -1.06
N ARG A 61 14.20 10.45 -2.07
CA ARG A 61 14.69 11.09 -3.30
C ARG A 61 13.54 11.66 -4.15
N TYR A 62 12.35 11.07 -4.02
CA TYR A 62 11.17 11.47 -4.75
C TYR A 62 10.17 12.19 -3.83
N PRO A 63 9.53 13.28 -4.29
CA PRO A 63 8.53 13.97 -3.50
C PRO A 63 7.24 13.14 -3.37
N ALA A 64 6.48 13.33 -2.29
CA ALA A 64 5.18 12.67 -2.06
C ALA A 64 4.26 12.78 -3.28
N ARG A 65 4.23 13.95 -3.91
CA ARG A 65 3.42 14.23 -5.11
C ARG A 65 3.66 13.26 -6.27
N LEU A 66 4.86 12.71 -6.41
CA LEU A 66 5.14 11.70 -7.42
C LEU A 66 4.39 10.40 -7.12
N TYR A 67 4.46 9.94 -5.86
CA TYR A 67 3.74 8.75 -5.39
C TYR A 67 2.22 8.94 -5.45
N GLU A 68 1.72 10.14 -5.16
CA GLU A 68 0.31 10.48 -5.31
C GLU A 68 -0.15 10.38 -6.77
N THR A 69 0.68 10.85 -7.71
CA THR A 69 0.36 10.80 -9.16
C THR A 69 0.25 9.36 -9.67
N ILE A 70 1.07 8.44 -9.16
CA ILE A 70 0.98 7.00 -9.49
C ILE A 70 -0.11 6.26 -8.72
N GLY A 71 -0.78 6.93 -7.78
CA GLY A 71 -2.00 6.41 -7.15
C GLY A 71 -1.98 6.17 -5.66
N ALA A 72 -0.95 6.62 -4.94
CA ALA A 72 -0.99 6.65 -3.49
C ALA A 72 -2.00 7.70 -3.00
N ALA A 73 -2.80 7.35 -2.00
CA ALA A 73 -3.61 8.32 -1.25
C ALA A 73 -2.79 9.01 -0.16
N PHE A 74 -1.86 8.27 0.46
CA PHE A 74 -0.97 8.76 1.50
C PHE A 74 0.45 8.25 1.28
N VAL A 75 1.44 9.04 1.70
CA VAL A 75 2.87 8.70 1.60
C VAL A 75 3.53 8.91 2.96
N VAL A 76 4.14 7.85 3.48
CA VAL A 76 4.84 7.86 4.76
C VAL A 76 6.32 7.63 4.50
N PHE A 77 7.12 8.68 4.72
CA PHE A 77 8.57 8.56 4.68
C PHE A 77 9.11 8.15 6.04
N THR A 78 9.63 6.93 6.16
CA THR A 78 10.13 6.44 7.44
C THR A 78 11.34 5.54 7.23
N ASN A 79 12.31 5.64 8.17
CA ASN A 79 13.41 4.69 8.29
C ASN A 79 13.12 3.64 9.37
N CYS A 80 11.97 3.74 10.06
CA CYS A 80 11.60 2.80 11.11
C CYS A 80 11.13 1.48 10.50
N ASP A 81 11.66 0.38 11.02
CA ASP A 81 11.19 -0.97 10.67
C ASP A 81 9.82 -1.27 11.31
N ASN A 82 9.49 -0.60 12.41
CA ASN A 82 8.22 -0.76 13.09
C ASN A 82 7.17 0.23 12.55
N ILE A 83 6.27 -0.30 11.72
CA ILE A 83 5.16 0.45 11.12
C ILE A 83 3.81 0.12 11.77
N SER A 84 3.81 -0.54 12.93
CA SER A 84 2.57 -1.01 13.57
C SER A 84 1.55 0.09 13.83
N PHE A 85 2.01 1.33 14.01
CA PHE A 85 1.14 2.51 14.16
C PHE A 85 0.22 2.74 12.94
N LEU A 86 0.61 2.30 11.74
CA LEU A 86 -0.23 2.40 10.54
C LEU A 86 -1.37 1.38 10.56
N PHE A 87 -1.30 0.38 11.45
CA PHE A 87 -2.28 -0.68 11.51
C PHE A 87 -3.52 -0.36 12.32
N PHE A 88 -3.47 0.70 13.13
CA PHE A 88 -4.57 1.10 13.97
C PHE A 88 -5.42 2.16 13.27
N GLU A 89 -6.73 1.96 13.31
CA GLU A 89 -7.79 2.91 12.93
C GLU A 89 -8.88 2.89 13.99
#